data_AF-A0A535HVC2-F1
#
_entry.id   AF-A0A535HVC2-F1
#
_cell.length_a   1.000
_cell.length_b   1.000
_cell.length_c   1.000
_cell.angle_alpha   90.00
_cell.angle_beta   90.00
_cell.angle_gamma   90.00
#
_symmetry.space_group_name_H-M   'P 1'
#
loop_
_entity.id
_entity.type
_entity.pdbx_description
1 polymer ?
#
loop_
_entity_poly.entity_id
_entity_poly.type
_entity_poly.pdbx_seq_one_letter_code
_entity_poly.pdbx_strand_id
1 'polypeptide(L)'
;MSLEPSVPPINVYEGSGQLSVVVPIPGAHPQHVEVVLTSESMRLRAECKYPQESQRYHRRDWQVGAWEADVPLPHRVDPVRSRATLNLGVLVVMAPLSAGGNGGEHRLPVL
;
A
#
# COMPACT_ATOMS: atom_id res chain seq x y z
N MET A 1 6.71 -12.40 20.08
CA MET A 1 7.34 -12.64 18.76
C MET A 1 6.77 -11.58 17.83
N SER A 2 7.59 -10.72 17.25
CA SER A 2 7.11 -9.85 16.17
C SER A 2 6.72 -10.76 15.01
N LEU A 3 5.48 -10.69 14.52
CA LEU A 3 5.14 -11.37 13.28
C LEU A 3 5.95 -10.72 12.16
N GLU A 4 6.65 -11.54 11.37
CA GLU A 4 7.22 -11.10 10.10
C GLU A 4 6.09 -10.48 9.25
N PRO A 5 6.28 -9.26 8.72
CA PRO A 5 5.28 -8.64 7.86
C PRO A 5 5.04 -9.51 6.63
N SER A 6 3.77 -9.64 6.23
CA SER A 6 3.42 -10.37 5.00
C SER A 6 3.41 -9.40 3.84
N VAL A 7 3.82 -9.89 2.67
CA VAL A 7 3.60 -9.20 1.41
C VAL A 7 2.12 -9.39 1.03
N PRO A 8 1.31 -8.33 0.92
CA PRO A 8 -0.06 -8.44 0.43
C PRO A 8 -0.07 -8.72 -1.08
N PRO A 9 -1.17 -9.27 -1.63
CA PRO A 9 -1.37 -9.27 -3.09
C PRO A 9 -1.53 -7.83 -3.60
N ILE A 10 -1.08 -7.54 -4.82
CA ILE A 10 -1.03 -6.18 -5.37
C ILE A 10 -1.48 -6.18 -6.81
N ASN A 11 -2.37 -5.25 -7.15
CA ASN A 11 -2.68 -4.92 -8.54
C ASN A 11 -2.08 -3.57 -8.88
N VAL A 12 -1.46 -3.48 -10.06
CA VAL A 12 -1.03 -2.22 -10.67
C VAL A 12 -1.65 -2.13 -12.05
N TYR A 13 -2.37 -1.06 -12.32
CA TYR A 13 -2.98 -0.82 -13.62
C TYR A 13 -2.98 0.66 -13.97
N GLU A 14 -3.06 0.95 -15.26
CA GLU A 14 -3.09 2.30 -15.81
C GLU A 14 -4.46 2.60 -16.41
N GLY A 15 -4.93 3.83 -16.24
CA GLY A 15 -6.10 4.34 -16.97
C GLY A 15 -6.23 5.83 -16.77
N SER A 16 -6.72 6.55 -17.79
CA SER A 16 -6.97 7.99 -17.70
C SER A 16 -5.74 8.83 -17.29
N GLY A 17 -4.54 8.44 -17.74
CA GLY A 17 -3.29 9.17 -17.48
C GLY A 17 -2.75 9.05 -16.06
N GLN A 18 -3.13 8.01 -15.32
CA GLN A 18 -2.64 7.71 -13.97
C GLN A 18 -2.41 6.21 -13.78
N LEU A 19 -1.45 5.87 -12.92
CA LEU A 19 -1.35 4.55 -12.34
C LEU A 19 -2.24 4.45 -11.09
N SER A 20 -2.78 3.25 -10.88
CA SER A 20 -3.47 2.86 -9.66
C SER A 20 -2.79 1.64 -9.08
N VAL A 21 -2.35 1.73 -7.83
CA VAL A 21 -1.85 0.60 -7.03
C VAL A 21 -2.91 0.25 -5.99
N VAL A 22 -3.38 -1.01 -6.02
CA VAL A 22 -4.49 -1.48 -5.19
C VAL A 22 -4.04 -2.66 -4.35
N VAL A 23 -4.20 -2.55 -3.02
CA VAL A 23 -3.66 -3.49 -2.04
C VAL A 23 -4.70 -3.79 -0.95
N PRO A 24 -5.23 -5.02 -0.86
CA PRO A 24 -6.03 -5.41 0.30
C PRO A 24 -5.14 -5.52 1.54
N ILE A 25 -5.49 -4.75 2.57
CA ILE A 25 -4.84 -4.71 3.88
C ILE A 25 -5.89 -4.82 4.99
N PRO A 26 -6.58 -5.98 5.10
CA PRO A 26 -7.67 -6.17 6.04
C PRO A 26 -7.22 -5.94 7.49
N GLY A 27 -8.02 -5.19 8.24
CA GLY A 27 -7.76 -4.87 9.65
C GLY A 27 -6.78 -3.70 9.87
N ALA A 28 -6.29 -3.06 8.81
CA ALA A 28 -5.50 -1.83 8.92
C ALA A 28 -6.40 -0.64 9.27
N HIS A 29 -5.88 0.26 10.12
CA HIS A 29 -6.48 1.57 10.37
C HIS A 29 -5.66 2.64 9.63
N PRO A 30 -6.25 3.64 8.97
CA PRO A 30 -5.50 4.62 8.15
C PRO A 30 -4.31 5.27 8.87
N GLN A 31 -4.48 5.58 10.17
CA GLN A 31 -3.42 6.19 11.00
C GLN A 31 -2.20 5.29 11.25
N HIS A 32 -2.30 3.99 10.98
CA HIS A 32 -1.21 3.03 11.09
C HIS A 32 -0.74 2.52 9.72
N VAL A 33 -1.11 3.20 8.63
CA VAL A 33 -0.66 2.91 7.28
C VAL A 33 0.28 4.02 6.83
N GLU A 34 1.48 3.63 6.45
CA GLU A 34 2.48 4.48 5.84
C GLU A 34 2.58 4.13 4.35
N VAL A 35 2.32 5.11 3.50
CA VAL A 35 2.55 5.03 2.06
C VAL A 35 3.59 6.08 1.69
N VAL A 36 4.67 5.62 1.07
CA VAL A 36 5.75 6.45 0.58
C VAL A 36 5.87 6.25 -0.91
N LEU A 37 5.81 7.33 -1.67
CA LEU A 37 5.82 7.31 -3.13
C LEU A 37 7.00 8.10 -3.67
N THR A 38 7.73 7.50 -4.60
CA THR A 38 8.71 8.17 -5.45
C THR A 38 8.18 8.21 -6.88
N SER A 39 8.93 8.80 -7.81
CA SER A 39 8.53 8.77 -9.22
C SER A 39 8.53 7.36 -9.82
N GLU A 40 9.25 6.39 -9.24
CA GLU A 40 9.48 5.06 -9.83
C GLU A 40 9.05 3.89 -8.92
N SER A 41 8.66 4.15 -7.67
CA SER A 41 8.28 3.10 -6.72
C SER A 41 7.32 3.60 -5.65
N MET A 42 6.55 2.67 -5.09
CA MET A 42 5.74 2.87 -3.89
C MET A 42 6.19 1.89 -2.80
N ARG A 43 6.41 2.39 -1.58
CA ARG A 43 6.57 1.57 -0.38
C ARG A 43 5.32 1.66 0.49
N LEU A 44 4.88 0.50 0.98
CA LEU A 44 3.77 0.33 1.90
C LEU A 44 4.28 -0.30 3.19
N ARG A 45 3.91 0.27 4.33
CA ARG A 45 3.96 -0.38 5.64
C ARG A 45 2.63 -0.18 6.33
N ALA A 46 2.05 -1.23 6.88
CA ALA A 46 0.81 -1.13 7.63
C ALA A 46 0.83 -2.04 8.86
N GLU A 47 0.39 -1.53 10.01
CA GLU A 47 0.16 -2.32 11.21
C GLU A 47 -1.34 -2.53 11.44
N CYS A 48 -1.79 -3.78 11.34
CA CYS A 48 -3.17 -4.16 11.65
C CYS A 48 -3.28 -4.66 13.08
N LYS A 49 -4.29 -4.20 13.80
CA LYS A 49 -4.53 -4.57 15.21
C LYS A 49 -5.68 -5.58 15.28
N TYR A 50 -5.36 -6.87 15.08
CA TYR A 50 -6.27 -7.98 15.41
C TYR A 50 -5.47 -9.27 15.69
N PRO A 51 -4.97 -9.45 16.93
CA PRO A 51 -4.12 -10.58 17.25
C PRO A 51 -4.91 -11.89 17.18
N GLN A 52 -4.46 -12.79 16.29
CA GLN A 52 -4.96 -14.15 16.17
C GLN A 52 -3.89 -15.18 16.59
N GLU A 53 -2.90 -14.74 17.37
CA GLU A 53 -1.68 -15.49 17.70
C GLU A 53 -1.94 -16.73 18.57
N SER A 54 -2.96 -16.67 19.43
CA SER A 54 -3.31 -17.76 20.35
C SER A 54 -4.39 -18.70 19.80
N GLN A 55 -4.64 -18.68 18.50
CA GLN A 55 -5.71 -19.47 17.87
C GLN A 55 -5.15 -20.74 17.21
N ARG A 56 -5.91 -21.84 17.31
CA ARG A 56 -5.65 -23.04 16.52
C ARG A 56 -6.24 -22.87 15.12
N TYR A 57 -5.38 -22.61 14.14
CA TYR A 57 -5.81 -22.53 12.75
C TYR A 57 -6.15 -23.92 12.20
N HIS A 58 -7.35 -24.05 11.64
CA HIS A 58 -7.70 -25.18 10.78
C HIS A 58 -7.34 -24.92 9.30
N ARG A 59 -7.30 -23.64 8.90
CA ARG A 59 -6.83 -23.13 7.60
C ARG A 59 -6.43 -21.66 7.76
N ARG A 60 -5.40 -21.20 7.06
CA ARG A 60 -4.87 -19.82 7.11
C ARG A 60 -4.38 -19.41 5.73
N ASP A 61 -5.21 -18.69 4.98
CA ASP A 61 -4.90 -18.24 3.62
C ASP A 61 -4.27 -16.83 3.59
N TRP A 62 -4.40 -16.08 4.69
CA TRP A 62 -3.88 -14.73 4.86
C TRP A 62 -3.62 -14.49 6.36
N GLN A 63 -2.93 -13.39 6.69
CA GLN A 63 -2.69 -12.98 8.07
C GLN A 63 -3.31 -11.63 8.39
N VAL A 64 -3.85 -11.46 9.60
CA VAL A 64 -4.01 -10.13 10.17
C VAL A 64 -2.74 -9.81 10.96
N GLY A 65 -2.11 -8.67 10.67
CA GLY A 65 -0.87 -8.26 11.33
C GLY A 65 -0.18 -7.13 10.55
N ALA A 66 1.13 -7.22 10.42
CA ALA A 66 1.90 -6.26 9.65
C ALA A 66 1.92 -6.60 8.15
N TRP A 67 1.80 -5.58 7.31
CA TRP A 67 1.99 -5.67 5.86
C TRP A 67 3.17 -4.80 5.44
N GLU A 68 4.01 -5.33 4.56
CA GLU A 68 5.10 -4.57 3.94
C GLU A 68 5.21 -4.93 2.46
N ALA A 69 5.37 -3.92 1.61
CA ALA A 69 5.63 -4.11 0.20
C ALA A 69 6.42 -2.94 -0.39
N ASP A 70 7.38 -3.25 -1.26
CA ASP A 70 7.98 -2.31 -2.19
C ASP A 70 7.50 -2.66 -3.60
N VAL A 71 6.85 -1.71 -4.26
CA VAL A 71 6.20 -1.88 -5.57
C VAL A 71 6.92 -1.01 -6.59
N PRO A 72 7.70 -1.58 -7.51
CA PRO A 72 8.23 -0.82 -8.64
C PRO A 72 7.09 -0.43 -9.58
N LEU A 73 7.09 0.82 -10.04
CA LEU A 73 6.09 1.34 -10.96
C LEU A 73 6.55 1.15 -12.40
N PRO A 74 5.68 0.69 -13.32
CA PRO A 74 6.03 0.50 -14.72
C PRO A 74 6.30 1.81 -15.46
N HIS A 75 5.77 2.93 -14.95
CA HIS A 75 5.91 4.27 -15.52
C HIS A 75 6.13 5.30 -14.42
N ARG A 76 6.78 6.40 -14.79
CA ARG A 76 7.01 7.50 -13.86
C ARG A 76 5.72 8.24 -13.51
N VAL A 77 5.57 8.57 -12.23
CA VAL A 77 4.41 9.31 -11.70
C VAL A 77 4.82 10.62 -11.04
N ASP A 78 3.83 11.47 -10.75
CA ASP A 78 3.95 12.68 -9.93
C ASP A 78 3.54 12.38 -8.47
N PRO A 79 4.51 12.24 -7.54
CA PRO A 79 4.20 11.91 -6.15
C PRO A 79 3.42 13.01 -5.42
N VAL A 80 3.65 14.27 -5.77
CA VAL A 80 3.05 15.44 -5.11
C VAL A 80 1.55 15.53 -5.41
N ARG A 81 1.15 15.11 -6.61
CA ARG A 81 -0.27 15.08 -7.03
C ARG A 81 -0.96 13.75 -6.78
N SER A 82 -0.28 12.80 -6.14
CA SER A 82 -0.82 11.48 -5.83
C SER A 82 -1.67 11.49 -4.57
N ARG A 83 -2.55 10.50 -4.43
CA ARG A 83 -3.43 10.36 -3.26
C ARG A 83 -3.57 8.90 -2.86
N ALA A 84 -3.74 8.66 -1.56
CA ALA A 84 -3.96 7.34 -0.98
C ALA A 84 -5.28 7.32 -0.19
N THR A 85 -6.09 6.28 -0.40
CA THR A 85 -7.35 6.07 0.31
C THR A 85 -7.45 4.64 0.79
N LEU A 86 -7.89 4.42 2.02
CA LEU A 86 -8.18 3.11 2.58
C LEU A 86 -9.68 2.98 2.83
N ASN A 87 -10.36 2.23 1.96
CA ASN A 87 -11.80 2.01 2.10
C ASN A 87 -12.13 0.52 2.06
N LEU A 88 -13.00 0.06 2.96
CA LEU A 88 -13.43 -1.34 3.08
C LEU A 88 -12.26 -2.35 3.15
N GLY A 89 -11.15 -1.96 3.78
CA GLY A 89 -9.96 -2.81 3.94
C GLY A 89 -9.05 -2.87 2.70
N VAL A 90 -9.26 -2.02 1.70
CA VAL A 90 -8.44 -1.93 0.49
C VAL A 90 -7.79 -0.55 0.38
N LEU A 91 -6.46 -0.52 0.35
CA LEU A 91 -5.69 0.66 0.04
C LEU A 91 -5.66 0.87 -1.48
N VAL A 92 -5.95 2.09 -1.92
CA VAL A 92 -5.86 2.53 -3.30
C VAL A 92 -4.97 3.76 -3.36
N VAL A 93 -3.86 3.67 -4.10
CA VAL A 93 -2.98 4.80 -4.42
C VAL A 93 -3.17 5.16 -5.88
N MET A 94 -3.63 6.38 -6.14
CA MET A 94 -3.78 6.94 -7.48
C MET A 94 -2.67 7.95 -7.73
N ALA A 95 -1.90 7.74 -8.79
CA ALA A 95 -0.70 8.51 -9.09
C ALA A 95 -0.68 8.95 -10.56
N PRO A 96 -0.83 10.26 -10.86
CA PRO A 96 -0.77 10.77 -12.23
C PRO A 96 0.57 10.46 -12.89
N LEU A 97 0.55 10.07 -14.17
CA LEU A 97 1.78 9.87 -14.93
C LEU A 97 2.54 11.19 -15.10
N SER A 98 3.88 11.12 -15.12
CA SER A 98 4.73 12.28 -15.32
C SER A 98 5.93 11.97 -16.22
N ALA A 99 6.15 12.83 -17.21
CA ALA A 99 7.34 12.77 -18.07
C ALA A 99 8.59 13.39 -17.41
N GLY A 100 8.38 14.41 -16.57
CA GLY A 100 9.43 15.06 -15.79
C GLY A 100 9.36 14.54 -14.36
N GLY A 101 10.25 13.62 -13.99
CA GLY A 101 10.35 13.09 -12.63
C GLY A 101 10.83 14.14 -11.65
N ASN A 102 10.00 15.14 -11.36
CA ASN A 102 10.16 16.00 -10.20
C ASN A 102 9.49 15.27 -9.04
N GLY A 103 10.27 14.60 -8.21
CA GLY A 103 9.70 13.93 -7.07
C GLY A 103 10.76 13.27 -6.24
N GLY A 104 11.26 14.00 -5.24
CA GLY A 104 11.76 13.35 -4.06
C GLY A 104 10.68 12.48 -3.42
N GLU A 105 11.08 11.73 -2.41
CA GLU A 105 10.16 10.89 -1.64
C GLU A 105 8.99 11.71 -1.08
N HIS A 106 7.75 11.27 -1.32
CA HIS A 106 6.54 11.88 -0.77
C HIS A 106 5.76 10.88 0.06
N ARG A 107 5.51 11.22 1.32
CA ARG A 107 4.66 10.43 2.22
C ARG A 107 3.21 10.83 2.01
N LEU A 108 2.37 9.90 1.55
CA LEU A 108 0.96 10.15 1.29
C LEU A 108 0.13 10.01 2.57
N PRO A 109 -0.69 11.00 2.96
CA PRO A 109 -1.70 10.79 3.97
C PRO A 109 -2.72 9.78 3.46
N VAL A 110 -3.05 8.78 4.28
CA VAL A 110 -4.07 7.78 3.97
C VAL A 110 -5.40 8.25 4.55
N LEU A 111 -6.37 8.46 3.65
CA LEU A 111 -7.74 8.89 3.98
C LEU A 111 -8.70 7.71 4.11
#